data_AF-A0A1U9KQ26-F1
#
_entry.id   AF-A0A1U9KQ26-F1
#
_cell.length_a   1.000
_cell.length_b   1.000
_cell.length_c   1.000
_cell.angle_alpha   90.00
_cell.angle_beta   90.00
_cell.angle_gamma   90.00
#
_symmetry.space_group_name_H-M   'P 1'
#
loop_
_entity.id
_entity.type
_entity.pdbx_description
1 polymer ?
#
loop_
_entity_poly.entity_id
_entity_poly.type
_entity_poly.pdbx_seq_one_letter_code
_entity_poly.pdbx_strand_id
1 'polypeptide(L)'
;MYIMRRLGRIASLLCVTAACAHAAPPPKDNPRLRALFDADQSARENGPINWTILTRQDAERRAELRKMMTNHTLSTGLDYYEAAFIEQHGQEPEDFLLAHALAMGALAKGYTDARWIAAATLDRYLQNTKHPQIFGTQTILRTNATTHQENPPTREPFDTTLVPDSLRLILGVPDLKTLASRLAAKDFNSAEDDN
;
A
#
# COMPACT_ATOMS: atom_id res chain seq x y z
N MET A 1 -80.21 -32.15 -18.90
CA MET A 1 -79.69 -31.31 -17.80
C MET A 1 -78.22 -31.64 -17.60
N TYR A 2 -77.29 -30.91 -18.24
CA TYR A 2 -75.87 -30.90 -17.86
C TYR A 2 -75.25 -29.56 -18.30
N ILE A 3 -74.56 -28.94 -17.37
CA ILE A 3 -74.20 -27.53 -17.30
C ILE A 3 -72.85 -27.27 -18.00
N MET A 4 -72.81 -26.23 -18.83
CA MET A 4 -71.59 -25.61 -19.38
C MET A 4 -70.65 -25.14 -18.26
N ARG A 5 -69.34 -25.39 -18.39
CA ARG A 5 -68.30 -24.60 -17.71
C ARG A 5 -67.27 -24.11 -18.70
N ARG A 6 -67.36 -22.80 -19.03
CA ARG A 6 -66.29 -22.05 -19.70
C ARG A 6 -65.22 -21.69 -18.68
N LEU A 7 -63.98 -22.12 -18.92
CA LEU A 7 -62.80 -21.64 -18.20
C LEU A 7 -62.29 -20.38 -18.91
N GLY A 8 -62.43 -19.22 -18.26
CA GLY A 8 -61.83 -17.97 -18.70
C GLY A 8 -60.32 -17.99 -18.45
N ARG A 9 -59.52 -17.70 -19.48
CA ARG A 9 -58.08 -17.45 -19.35
C ARG A 9 -57.87 -15.96 -19.11
N ILE A 10 -57.46 -15.60 -17.90
CA ILE A 10 -56.95 -14.25 -17.59
C ILE A 10 -55.48 -14.25 -17.97
N ALA A 11 -55.14 -13.55 -19.06
CA ALA A 11 -53.75 -13.27 -19.42
C ALA A 11 -53.28 -12.06 -18.61
N SER A 12 -52.53 -12.29 -17.53
CA SER A 12 -51.80 -11.24 -16.84
C SER A 12 -50.58 -10.84 -17.65
N LEU A 13 -50.61 -9.64 -18.23
CA LEU A 13 -49.49 -9.03 -18.93
C LEU A 13 -48.51 -8.49 -17.88
N LEU A 14 -47.45 -9.25 -17.60
CA LEU A 14 -46.34 -8.80 -16.75
C LEU A 14 -45.49 -7.81 -17.55
N CYS A 15 -45.68 -6.51 -17.31
CA CYS A 15 -44.83 -5.46 -17.88
C CYS A 15 -43.49 -5.47 -17.12
N VAL A 16 -42.47 -6.09 -17.68
CA VAL A 16 -41.10 -6.03 -17.14
C VAL A 16 -40.52 -4.68 -17.53
N THR A 17 -40.65 -3.68 -16.66
CA THR A 17 -39.87 -2.45 -16.77
C THR A 17 -38.42 -2.79 -16.44
N ALA A 18 -37.57 -2.90 -17.47
CA ALA A 18 -36.12 -2.92 -17.27
C ALA A 18 -35.71 -1.54 -16.74
N ALA A 19 -35.65 -1.39 -15.42
CA ALA A 19 -35.02 -0.25 -14.79
C ALA A 19 -33.52 -0.35 -15.09
N CYS A 20 -33.04 0.44 -16.04
CA CYS A 20 -31.62 0.67 -16.20
C CYS A 20 -31.11 1.28 -14.89
N ALA A 21 -30.48 0.45 -14.05
CA ALA A 21 -29.75 0.92 -12.89
C ALA A 21 -28.69 1.90 -13.40
N HIS A 22 -28.90 3.20 -13.15
CA HIS A 22 -27.86 4.18 -13.37
C HIS A 22 -26.71 3.81 -12.43
N ALA A 23 -25.60 3.33 -12.99
CA ALA A 23 -24.39 3.12 -12.23
C ALA A 23 -24.01 4.45 -11.56
N ALA A 24 -23.70 4.40 -10.27
CA ALA A 24 -23.21 5.58 -9.56
C ALA A 24 -21.96 6.12 -10.27
N PRO A 25 -21.73 7.45 -10.27
CA PRO A 25 -20.51 8.01 -10.84
C PRO A 25 -19.28 7.35 -10.19
N PRO A 26 -18.17 7.20 -10.94
CA PRO A 26 -16.97 6.62 -10.38
C PRO A 26 -16.53 7.43 -9.14
N PRO A 27 -16.00 6.77 -8.10
CA PRO A 27 -15.48 7.45 -6.93
C PRO A 27 -14.37 8.43 -7.34
N LYS A 28 -14.29 9.55 -6.63
CA LYS A 28 -13.26 10.57 -6.81
C LYS A 28 -12.23 10.48 -5.69
N ASP A 29 -11.00 10.84 -6.00
CA ASP A 29 -9.91 10.87 -5.02
C ASP A 29 -10.22 11.85 -3.88
N ASN A 30 -9.69 11.54 -2.70
CA ASN A 30 -9.93 12.29 -1.48
C ASN A 30 -8.89 13.44 -1.35
N PRO A 31 -9.28 14.71 -1.57
CA PRO A 31 -8.33 15.83 -1.56
C PRO A 31 -7.70 16.07 -0.18
N ARG A 32 -8.37 15.66 0.90
CA ARG A 32 -7.83 15.77 2.25
C ARG A 32 -6.76 14.70 2.51
N LEU A 33 -6.94 13.49 1.98
CA LEU A 33 -5.93 12.44 2.05
C LEU A 33 -4.69 12.81 1.23
N ARG A 34 -4.88 13.34 0.03
CA ARG A 34 -3.80 13.91 -0.79
C ARG A 34 -2.98 14.93 -0.02
N ALA A 35 -3.64 15.87 0.66
CA ALA A 35 -2.93 16.87 1.47
C ALA A 35 -2.12 16.26 2.64
N LEU A 36 -2.61 15.17 3.26
CA LEU A 36 -1.84 14.45 4.28
C LEU A 36 -0.63 13.75 3.68
N PHE A 37 -0.81 13.11 2.52
CA PHE A 37 0.26 12.43 1.79
C PHE A 37 1.35 13.41 1.34
N ASP A 38 0.98 14.55 0.74
CA ASP A 38 1.94 15.55 0.30
C ASP A 38 2.74 16.12 1.49
N ALA A 39 2.07 16.38 2.62
CA ALA A 39 2.75 16.76 3.86
C ALA A 39 3.66 15.65 4.38
N ASP A 40 3.27 14.39 4.21
CA ASP A 40 4.04 13.21 4.60
C ASP A 40 5.35 13.04 3.84
N GLN A 41 5.28 13.13 2.52
CA GLN A 41 6.45 13.00 1.67
C GLN A 41 7.38 14.22 1.82
N SER A 42 6.83 15.45 1.80
CA SER A 42 7.62 16.68 1.91
C SER A 42 8.33 16.85 3.26
N ALA A 43 7.84 16.25 4.35
CA ALA A 43 8.50 16.31 5.66
C ALA A 43 9.86 15.59 5.70
N ARG A 44 10.17 14.79 4.66
CA ARG A 44 11.43 14.07 4.48
C ARG A 44 12.31 14.70 3.41
N GLU A 45 11.84 15.77 2.77
CA GLU A 45 12.61 16.55 1.82
C GLU A 45 13.43 17.63 2.55
N ASN A 46 14.58 17.99 1.97
CA ASN A 46 15.37 19.16 2.34
C ASN A 46 16.09 19.10 3.71
N GLY A 47 17.30 18.54 3.69
CA GLY A 47 18.28 18.70 4.77
C GLY A 47 18.15 17.69 5.92
N PRO A 48 18.89 17.91 7.03
CA PRO A 48 18.92 16.99 8.16
C PRO A 48 17.54 16.83 8.82
N ILE A 49 17.09 15.59 8.99
CA ILE A 49 15.79 15.27 9.57
C ILE A 49 15.83 15.38 11.10
N ASN A 50 14.91 16.17 11.67
CA ASN A 50 14.62 16.12 13.10
C ASN A 50 13.64 14.98 13.39
N TRP A 51 14.18 13.81 13.74
CA TRP A 51 13.41 12.58 13.95
C TRP A 51 12.34 12.71 15.04
N THR A 52 12.58 13.49 16.10
CA THR A 52 11.59 13.72 17.16
C THR A 52 10.36 14.45 16.64
N ILE A 53 10.58 15.48 15.81
CA ILE A 53 9.48 16.24 15.19
C ILE A 53 8.77 15.38 14.14
N LEU A 54 9.52 14.73 13.26
CA LEU A 54 8.97 13.92 12.18
C LEU A 54 8.10 12.77 12.72
N THR A 55 8.59 12.01 13.70
CA THR A 55 7.85 10.88 14.30
C THR A 55 6.52 11.33 14.92
N ARG A 56 6.51 12.49 15.59
CA ARG A 56 5.26 13.07 16.12
C ARG A 56 4.29 13.44 15.00
N GLN A 57 4.77 14.08 13.95
CA GLN A 57 3.95 14.47 12.80
C GLN A 57 3.42 13.24 12.03
N ASP A 58 4.22 12.19 11.88
CA ASP A 58 3.79 10.92 11.31
C ASP A 58 2.63 10.32 12.13
N ALA A 59 2.75 10.30 13.47
CA ALA A 59 1.69 9.82 14.34
C ALA A 59 0.39 10.64 14.21
N GLU A 60 0.49 11.97 14.08
CA GLU A 60 -0.65 12.85 13.86
C GLU A 60 -1.35 12.57 12.52
N ARG A 61 -0.58 12.38 11.44
CA ARG A 61 -1.11 12.02 10.12
C ARG A 61 -1.78 10.65 10.13
N ARG A 62 -1.16 9.63 10.73
CA ARG A 62 -1.76 8.30 10.86
C ARG A 62 -3.05 8.36 11.65
N ALA A 63 -3.11 9.11 12.74
CA ALA A 63 -4.34 9.28 13.52
C ALA A 63 -5.49 9.88 12.69
N GLU A 64 -5.19 10.85 11.83
CA GLU A 64 -6.18 11.42 10.90
C GLU A 64 -6.60 10.41 9.82
N LEU A 65 -5.64 9.67 9.23
CA LEU A 65 -5.92 8.59 8.30
C LEU A 65 -6.85 7.53 8.93
N ARG A 66 -6.61 7.12 10.17
CA ARG A 66 -7.48 6.14 10.85
C ARG A 66 -8.91 6.64 11.02
N LYS A 67 -9.13 7.94 11.26
CA LYS A 67 -10.49 8.52 11.28
C LYS A 67 -11.16 8.43 9.91
N MET A 68 -10.42 8.70 8.83
CA MET A 68 -10.94 8.57 7.46
C MET A 68 -11.35 7.12 7.15
N MET A 69 -10.53 6.14 7.57
CA MET A 69 -10.85 4.72 7.41
C MET A 69 -12.13 4.34 8.18
N THR A 70 -12.24 4.74 9.45
CA THR A 70 -13.45 4.50 10.27
C THR A 70 -14.69 5.14 9.67
N ASN A 71 -14.55 6.30 9.03
CA ASN A 71 -15.63 7.02 8.37
C ASN A 71 -15.88 6.55 6.91
N HIS A 72 -15.17 5.52 6.45
CA HIS A 72 -15.29 4.95 5.09
C HIS A 72 -15.06 5.96 3.96
N THR A 73 -14.09 6.87 4.10
CA THR A 73 -13.84 7.95 3.13
C THR A 73 -12.69 7.68 2.15
N LEU A 74 -12.10 6.47 2.15
CA LEU A 74 -11.17 5.99 1.13
C LEU A 74 -11.95 5.20 0.08
N SER A 75 -11.82 5.56 -1.20
CA SER A 75 -12.65 5.01 -2.27
C SER A 75 -11.88 4.53 -3.49
N THR A 76 -10.86 5.29 -3.92
CA THR A 76 -10.08 5.03 -5.13
C THR A 76 -8.79 4.27 -4.83
N GLY A 77 -8.17 3.67 -5.86
CA GLY A 77 -6.89 3.03 -5.67
C GLY A 77 -5.79 4.02 -5.24
N LEU A 78 -5.87 5.27 -5.69
CA LEU A 78 -4.98 6.33 -5.24
C LEU A 78 -5.15 6.64 -3.75
N ASP A 79 -6.38 6.69 -3.24
CA ASP A 79 -6.62 6.88 -1.80
C ASP A 79 -5.92 5.79 -0.98
N TYR A 80 -6.06 4.53 -1.39
CA TYR A 80 -5.43 3.41 -0.69
C TYR A 80 -3.90 3.43 -0.81
N TYR A 81 -3.36 3.90 -1.94
CA TYR A 81 -1.92 4.06 -2.15
C TYR A 81 -1.35 5.12 -1.20
N GLU A 82 -1.96 6.30 -1.17
CA GLU A 82 -1.56 7.41 -0.29
C GLU A 82 -1.66 7.02 1.19
N ALA A 83 -2.73 6.31 1.55
CA ALA A 83 -2.90 5.76 2.88
C ALA A 83 -1.78 4.78 3.26
N ALA A 84 -1.36 3.89 2.34
CA ALA A 84 -0.27 2.95 2.59
C ALA A 84 1.06 3.66 2.87
N PHE A 85 1.35 4.75 2.15
CA PHE A 85 2.56 5.56 2.35
C PHE A 85 2.57 6.31 3.68
N ILE A 86 1.42 6.85 4.11
CA ILE A 86 1.30 7.49 5.43
C ILE A 86 1.45 6.43 6.54
N GLU A 87 0.79 5.28 6.37
CA GLU A 87 0.74 4.24 7.40
C GLU A 87 2.08 3.52 7.60
N GLN A 88 2.89 3.33 6.54
CA GLN A 88 4.21 2.68 6.66
C GLN A 88 5.20 3.46 7.55
N HIS A 89 4.90 4.69 7.92
CA HIS A 89 5.69 5.49 8.87
C HIS A 89 5.26 5.27 10.33
N GLY A 90 4.57 4.17 10.57
CA GLY A 90 4.38 3.55 11.87
C GLY A 90 5.66 3.10 12.57
N GLN A 91 5.48 2.63 13.80
CA GLN A 91 6.57 2.13 14.62
C GLN A 91 6.35 0.70 15.10
N GLU A 92 5.12 0.20 15.00
CA GLU A 92 4.76 -1.15 15.45
C GLU A 92 4.54 -2.09 14.26
N PRO A 93 4.74 -3.42 14.43
CA PRO A 93 4.46 -4.41 13.39
C PRO A 93 3.09 -4.24 12.72
N GLU A 94 2.06 -3.95 13.51
CA GLU A 94 0.67 -3.79 13.06
C GLU A 94 0.48 -2.59 12.12
N ASP A 95 1.28 -1.53 12.26
CA ASP A 95 1.25 -0.38 11.36
C ASP A 95 1.73 -0.82 9.96
N PHE A 96 2.84 -1.56 9.88
CA PHE A 96 3.37 -2.06 8.60
C PHE A 96 2.44 -3.10 7.96
N LEU A 97 1.81 -3.95 8.77
CA LEU A 97 0.84 -4.92 8.29
C LEU A 97 -0.40 -4.23 7.71
N LEU A 98 -0.89 -3.16 8.35
CA LEU A 98 -1.97 -2.39 7.77
C LEU A 98 -1.53 -1.67 6.50
N ALA A 99 -0.35 -1.04 6.49
CA ALA A 99 0.18 -0.39 5.31
C ALA A 99 0.24 -1.35 4.11
N HIS A 100 0.62 -2.61 4.36
CA HIS A 100 0.57 -3.68 3.36
C HIS A 100 -0.86 -3.96 2.88
N ALA A 101 -1.83 -4.11 3.79
CA ALA A 101 -3.23 -4.33 3.42
C ALA A 101 -3.82 -3.15 2.61
N LEU A 102 -3.45 -1.91 2.94
CA LEU A 102 -3.83 -0.70 2.19
C LEU A 102 -3.23 -0.73 0.78
N ALA A 103 -1.95 -1.06 0.64
CA ALA A 103 -1.31 -1.20 -0.67
C ALA A 103 -1.96 -2.30 -1.53
N MET A 104 -2.32 -3.43 -0.92
CA MET A 104 -3.11 -4.47 -1.60
C MET A 104 -4.50 -3.97 -2.03
N GLY A 105 -5.14 -3.13 -1.22
CA GLY A 105 -6.38 -2.44 -1.58
C GLY A 105 -6.23 -1.52 -2.79
N ALA A 106 -5.12 -0.78 -2.87
CA ALA A 106 -4.80 0.07 -4.03
C ALA A 106 -4.64 -0.76 -5.31
N LEU A 107 -3.90 -1.87 -5.24
CA LEU A 107 -3.72 -2.80 -6.36
C LEU A 107 -5.05 -3.44 -6.80
N ALA A 108 -5.88 -3.87 -5.85
CA ALA A 108 -7.21 -4.43 -6.15
C ALA A 108 -8.15 -3.42 -6.82
N LYS A 109 -7.90 -2.12 -6.62
CA LYS A 109 -8.59 -1.02 -7.29
C LYS A 109 -7.94 -0.58 -8.61
N GLY A 110 -6.88 -1.28 -9.04
CA GLY A 110 -6.20 -1.04 -10.32
C GLY A 110 -5.09 0.02 -10.28
N TYR A 111 -4.69 0.51 -9.10
CA TYR A 111 -3.62 1.50 -8.98
C TYR A 111 -2.26 0.80 -8.92
N THR A 112 -1.64 0.60 -10.09
CA THR A 112 -0.43 -0.23 -10.26
C THR A 112 0.84 0.36 -9.67
N ASP A 113 0.87 1.65 -9.34
CA ASP A 113 2.05 2.25 -8.72
C ASP A 113 2.20 1.78 -7.25
N ALA A 114 1.17 1.14 -6.69
CA ALA A 114 1.21 0.53 -5.36
C ALA A 114 2.07 -0.74 -5.26
N ARG A 115 2.64 -1.23 -6.36
CA ARG A 115 3.37 -2.51 -6.41
C ARG A 115 4.57 -2.53 -5.46
N TRP A 116 5.41 -1.49 -5.53
CA TRP A 116 6.60 -1.41 -4.67
C TRP A 116 6.24 -1.25 -3.19
N ILE A 117 5.30 -0.35 -2.86
CA ILE A 117 4.93 -0.12 -1.46
C ILE A 117 4.27 -1.35 -0.83
N ALA A 118 3.57 -2.19 -1.61
CA ALA A 118 3.06 -3.47 -1.15
C ALA A 118 4.19 -4.43 -0.73
N ALA A 119 5.26 -4.52 -1.54
CA ALA A 119 6.45 -5.32 -1.21
C ALA A 119 7.21 -4.74 0.00
N ALA A 120 7.39 -3.41 0.01
CA ALA A 120 8.19 -2.74 1.03
C ALA A 120 7.56 -2.80 2.43
N THR A 121 6.24 -2.68 2.52
CA THR A 121 5.50 -2.79 3.79
C THR A 121 5.51 -4.21 4.35
N LEU A 122 5.46 -5.24 3.50
CA LEU A 122 5.61 -6.63 3.95
C LEU A 122 7.01 -6.90 4.51
N ASP A 123 8.07 -6.46 3.83
CA ASP A 123 9.43 -6.60 4.36
C ASP A 123 9.61 -5.89 5.71
N ARG A 124 9.02 -4.70 5.89
CA ARG A 124 9.02 -4.00 7.21
C ARG A 124 8.31 -4.80 8.29
N TYR A 125 7.15 -5.38 7.97
CA TYR A 125 6.44 -6.27 8.88
C TYR A 125 7.30 -7.49 9.27
N LEU A 126 7.93 -8.15 8.29
CA LEU A 126 8.80 -9.31 8.52
C LEU A 126 9.97 -8.95 9.43
N GLN A 127 10.69 -7.85 9.15
CA GLN A 127 11.82 -7.44 10.00
C GLN A 127 11.38 -7.08 11.43
N ASN A 128 10.26 -6.38 11.60
CA ASN A 128 9.76 -6.00 12.92
C ASN A 128 9.26 -7.21 13.72
N THR A 129 8.84 -8.28 13.04
CA THR A 129 8.48 -9.58 13.65
C THR A 129 9.64 -10.58 13.68
N LYS A 130 10.88 -10.14 13.42
CA LYS A 130 12.12 -10.94 13.49
C LYS A 130 12.25 -12.05 12.44
N HIS A 131 11.62 -11.87 11.29
CA HIS A 131 11.77 -12.73 10.11
C HIS A 131 12.70 -12.09 9.06
N PRO A 132 13.35 -12.90 8.20
CA PRO A 132 14.02 -12.39 7.02
C PRO A 132 13.05 -11.61 6.13
N GLN A 133 13.53 -10.53 5.53
CA GLN A 133 12.81 -9.89 4.43
C GLN A 133 12.90 -10.77 3.18
N ILE A 134 11.98 -10.61 2.23
CA ILE A 134 11.89 -11.47 1.03
C ILE A 134 12.02 -10.66 -0.27
N PHE A 135 11.81 -9.35 -0.21
CA PHE A 135 12.02 -8.45 -1.34
C PHE A 135 13.28 -7.59 -1.21
N GLY A 136 13.99 -7.59 -0.09
CA GLY A 136 15.23 -6.81 0.01
C GLY A 136 14.99 -5.29 -0.09
N THR A 137 13.81 -4.81 0.30
CA THR A 137 13.43 -3.40 0.20
C THR A 137 13.98 -2.54 1.34
N GLN A 138 14.33 -3.16 2.47
CA GLN A 138 14.77 -2.48 3.69
C GLN A 138 16.28 -2.57 3.86
N THR A 139 16.95 -1.42 3.76
CA THR A 139 18.38 -1.30 4.10
C THR A 139 18.54 -0.87 5.55
N ILE A 140 19.29 -1.65 6.32
CA ILE A 140 19.66 -1.36 7.69
C ILE A 140 20.96 -0.56 7.70
N LEU A 141 20.87 0.67 8.20
CA LEU A 141 22.00 1.54 8.52
C LEU A 141 22.17 1.53 10.04
N ARG A 142 23.37 1.21 10.52
CA ARG A 142 23.67 1.21 11.96
C ARG A 142 24.96 1.95 12.21
N THR A 143 25.00 2.69 13.30
CA THR A 143 26.21 3.31 13.82
C THR A 143 26.61 2.58 15.09
N ASN A 144 27.89 2.29 15.23
CA ASN A 144 28.46 1.75 16.45
C ASN A 144 28.31 2.79 17.58
N ALA A 145 27.64 2.41 18.66
CA ALA A 145 27.35 3.33 19.76
C ALA A 145 28.61 3.81 20.52
N THR A 146 29.71 3.06 20.46
CA THR A 146 30.97 3.38 21.16
C THR A 146 31.95 4.12 20.27
N THR A 147 32.14 3.67 19.04
CA THR A 147 33.12 4.27 18.12
C THR A 147 32.54 5.38 17.25
N HIS A 148 31.21 5.53 17.25
CA HIS A 148 30.45 6.42 16.35
C HIS A 148 30.70 6.17 14.86
N GLN A 149 31.27 5.00 14.50
CA GLN A 149 31.50 4.60 13.12
C GLN A 149 30.26 3.93 12.54
N GLU A 150 29.96 4.23 11.27
CA GLU A 150 28.92 3.52 10.52
C GLU A 150 29.35 2.08 10.25
N ASN A 151 28.47 1.14 10.54
CA ASN A 151 28.60 -0.23 10.07
C ASN A 151 28.31 -0.26 8.56
N PRO A 152 28.87 -1.24 7.82
CA PRO A 152 28.49 -1.47 6.44
C PRO A 152 26.96 -1.60 6.31
N PRO A 153 26.32 -0.92 5.33
CA PRO A 153 24.90 -1.06 5.10
C PRO A 153 24.57 -2.51 4.74
N THR A 154 23.46 -3.02 5.24
CA THR A 154 23.06 -4.41 4.98
C THR A 154 21.56 -4.52 4.76
N ARG A 155 21.16 -5.52 3.98
CA ARG A 155 19.75 -5.93 3.86
C ARG A 155 19.49 -7.25 4.60
N GLU A 156 20.47 -7.78 5.32
CA GLU A 156 20.28 -9.00 6.08
C GLU A 156 19.46 -8.78 7.37
N PRO A 157 18.62 -9.75 7.78
CA PRO A 157 18.38 -11.05 7.14
C PRO A 157 17.50 -10.96 5.88
N PHE A 158 17.93 -11.58 4.77
CA PHE A 158 17.24 -11.57 3.47
C PHE A 158 17.18 -12.97 2.85
N ASP A 159 15.97 -13.53 2.71
CA ASP A 159 15.75 -14.75 1.91
C ASP A 159 15.71 -14.40 0.41
N THR A 160 16.83 -14.66 -0.27
CA THR A 160 17.00 -14.42 -1.70
C THR A 160 16.47 -15.56 -2.57
N THR A 161 15.96 -16.64 -1.98
CA THR A 161 15.57 -17.86 -2.71
C THR A 161 14.06 -17.99 -2.92
N LEU A 162 13.26 -17.31 -2.09
CA LEU A 162 11.81 -17.43 -2.10
C LEU A 162 11.13 -16.73 -3.29
N VAL A 163 11.57 -15.51 -3.63
CA VAL A 163 10.95 -14.66 -4.66
C VAL A 163 11.85 -14.56 -5.89
N PRO A 164 11.47 -15.17 -7.03
CA PRO A 164 12.27 -15.10 -8.26
C PRO A 164 12.23 -13.69 -8.87
N ASP A 165 13.29 -13.32 -9.60
CA ASP A 165 13.44 -11.98 -10.20
C ASP A 165 12.26 -11.56 -11.07
N SER A 166 11.63 -12.49 -11.81
CA SER A 166 10.43 -12.19 -12.60
C SER A 166 9.26 -11.66 -11.76
N LEU A 167 9.08 -12.17 -10.54
CA LEU A 167 8.03 -11.68 -9.62
C LEU A 167 8.44 -10.37 -8.94
N ARG A 168 9.73 -10.18 -8.66
CA ARG A 168 10.27 -8.92 -8.10
C ARG A 168 9.96 -7.76 -9.03
N LEU A 169 10.26 -7.92 -10.33
CA LEU A 169 10.01 -6.91 -11.36
C LEU A 169 8.52 -6.60 -11.53
N ILE A 170 7.65 -7.61 -11.46
CA ILE A 170 6.19 -7.38 -11.45
C ILE A 170 5.80 -6.48 -10.28
N LEU A 171 6.39 -6.69 -9.10
CA LEU A 171 6.13 -5.92 -7.89
C LEU A 171 6.92 -4.60 -7.80
N GLY A 172 7.58 -4.17 -8.87
CA GLY A 172 8.34 -2.91 -8.89
C GLY A 172 9.58 -2.94 -8.00
N VAL A 173 10.16 -4.13 -7.78
CA VAL A 173 11.41 -4.34 -7.05
C VAL A 173 12.48 -4.84 -8.03
N PRO A 174 13.70 -4.27 -8.02
CA PRO A 174 14.79 -4.71 -8.88
C PRO A 174 15.19 -6.17 -8.64
N ASP A 175 15.83 -6.75 -9.66
CA ASP A 175 16.46 -8.06 -9.55
C ASP A 175 17.57 -8.08 -8.47
N LEU A 176 17.91 -9.27 -8.00
CA LEU A 176 18.89 -9.43 -6.91
C LEU A 176 20.27 -8.83 -7.25
N LYS A 177 20.68 -8.93 -8.52
CA LYS A 177 21.98 -8.41 -8.98
C LYS A 177 22.02 -6.88 -8.93
N THR A 178 20.93 -6.23 -9.33
CA THR A 178 20.77 -4.77 -9.32
C THR A 178 20.71 -4.26 -7.90
N LEU A 179 19.95 -4.90 -7.02
CA LEU A 179 19.92 -4.55 -5.59
C LEU A 179 21.28 -4.67 -4.92
N ALA A 180 22.04 -5.74 -5.20
CA ALA A 180 23.38 -5.90 -4.66
C ALA A 180 24.35 -4.82 -5.18
N SER A 181 24.23 -4.46 -6.46
CA SER A 181 25.05 -3.41 -7.08
C SER A 181 24.75 -2.03 -6.48
N ARG A 182 23.46 -1.70 -6.29
CA ARG A 182 23.02 -0.45 -5.64
C ARG A 182 23.52 -0.36 -4.20
N LEU A 183 23.37 -1.42 -3.41
CA LEU A 183 23.87 -1.47 -2.03
C LEU A 183 25.39 -1.24 -1.96
N ALA A 184 26.16 -1.87 -2.86
CA ALA A 184 27.62 -1.68 -2.95
C ALA A 184 28.00 -0.24 -3.33
N ALA A 185 27.19 0.42 -4.15
CA ALA A 185 27.33 1.83 -4.50
C ALA A 185 26.78 2.81 -3.44
N LYS A 186 26.25 2.30 -2.32
CA LYS A 186 25.50 3.07 -1.30
C LYS A 186 24.27 3.80 -1.88
N ASP A 187 23.73 3.29 -2.98
CA ASP A 187 22.40 3.64 -3.45
C ASP A 187 21.39 2.73 -2.73
N PHE A 188 20.52 3.33 -1.92
CA PHE A 188 19.56 2.60 -1.11
C PHE A 188 18.19 2.47 -1.80
N ASN A 189 18.03 2.98 -3.03
CA ASN A 189 16.80 2.82 -3.80
C ASN A 189 16.51 1.33 -4.05
N SER A 190 15.34 0.89 -3.59
CA SER A 190 14.85 -0.48 -3.75
C SER A 190 13.60 -0.57 -4.62
N ALA A 191 13.17 0.55 -5.21
CA ALA A 191 12.16 0.57 -6.25
C ALA A 191 12.82 0.36 -7.61
N GLU A 192 12.13 -0.34 -8.50
CA GLU A 192 12.51 -0.35 -9.90
C GLU A 192 12.26 1.04 -10.46
N ASP A 193 13.23 1.60 -11.18
CA ASP A 193 13.04 2.90 -11.82
C ASP A 193 11.97 2.69 -12.90
N ASP A 194 10.89 3.46 -12.87
CA ASP A 194 9.84 3.36 -13.89
C ASP A 194 10.46 3.55 -15.28
N ASN A 195 10.33 2.55 -16.16
CA ASN A 195 10.70 2.62 -17.57
C ASN A 195 9.79 3.57 -18.36
#